data_AF-A0A8T5E5Z5-F1
#
_entry.id   AF-A0A8T5E5Z5-F1
#
_cell.length_a   1.000
_cell.length_b   1.000
_cell.length_c   1.000
_cell.angle_alpha   90.00
_cell.angle_beta   90.00
_cell.angle_gamma   90.00
#
_symmetry.space_group_name_H-M   'P 1'
#
loop_
_entity.id
_entity.type
_entity.pdbx_description
1 polymer ?
#
loop_
_entity_poly.entity_id
_entity_poly.type
_entity_poly.pdbx_seq_one_letter_code
_entity_poly.pdbx_strand_id
1 'polypeptide(L)' 'MEEDNQSYFWIKYEGEQKISTENLVPGNQVYKEKLIIKKGVEFRLWDPFRSKLAAAIMNGLENFPFKN' A
#
# COMPACT_ATOMS: atom_id res chain seq x y z
N MET A 1 3.29 -13.55 19.90
CA MET A 1 3.53 -13.58 18.44
C MET A 1 3.16 -12.19 18.00
N GLU A 2 4.14 -11.30 17.92
CA GLU A 2 3.90 -9.95 17.42
C GLU A 2 3.64 -10.13 15.93
N GLU A 3 2.36 -10.17 15.55
CA GLU A 3 1.98 -10.01 14.16
C GLU A 3 2.55 -8.65 13.75
N ASP A 4 3.61 -8.67 12.95
CA ASP A 4 4.15 -7.49 12.28
C ASP A 4 3.00 -6.82 11.52
N ASN A 5 2.31 -5.90 12.19
CA ASN A 5 1.21 -5.09 11.68
C ASN A 5 1.78 -4.07 10.69
N GLN A 6 2.34 -4.58 9.60
CA GLN A 6 3.00 -3.79 8.59
C GLN A 6 1.94 -3.02 7.83
N SER A 7 1.83 -1.72 8.11
CA SER A 7 0.74 -0.89 7.62
C SER A 7 0.77 -0.68 6.10
N TYR A 8 1.91 -0.92 5.46
CA TYR A 8 2.10 -0.82 4.01
C TYR A 8 3.22 -1.73 3.50
N PHE A 9 3.16 -2.08 2.21
CA PHE A 9 4.12 -2.95 1.53
C PHE A 9 4.64 -2.30 0.25
N TRP A 10 5.90 -2.56 -0.08
CA TRP A 10 6.50 -2.13 -1.36
C TRP A 10 6.30 -3.21 -2.44
N ILE A 11 5.68 -2.83 -3.55
CA ILE A 11 5.48 -3.68 -4.71
C ILE A 11 6.13 -3.04 -5.93
N LYS A 12 6.93 -3.82 -6.66
CA LYS A 12 7.45 -3.39 -7.96
C LYS A 12 6.36 -3.57 -9.00
N TYR A 13 5.93 -2.49 -9.62
CA TYR A 13 4.88 -2.46 -10.62
C TYR A 13 5.27 -1.52 -11.76
N GLU A 14 5.18 -2.00 -13.01
CA GLU A 14 5.60 -1.26 -14.22
C GLU A 14 7.04 -0.73 -14.16
N GLY A 15 7.93 -1.43 -13.45
CA GLY A 15 9.34 -1.06 -13.30
C GLY A 15 9.64 -0.14 -12.12
N GLU A 16 8.62 0.48 -11.52
CA GLU A 16 8.75 1.38 -10.37
C GLU A 16 8.41 0.68 -9.05
N GLN A 17 9.02 1.11 -7.94
CA GLN A 17 8.58 0.71 -6.61
C GLN A 17 7.40 1.59 -6.19
N LYS A 18 6.25 0.95 -5.93
CA LYS A 18 5.04 1.60 -5.47
C LYS A 18 4.65 1.08 -4.10
N ILE A 19 4.10 1.96 -3.29
CA ILE A 19 3.55 1.60 -1.99
C ILE A 19 2.19 0.95 -2.22
N SER A 20 1.86 -0.02 -1.37
CA SER A 20 0.60 -0.73 -1.41
C SER A 20 0.11 -1.05 -0.01
N THR A 21 -1.18 -1.28 0.11
CA THR A 21 -1.81 -1.77 1.34
C THR A 21 -2.57 -3.04 1.01
N GLU A 22 -2.74 -3.92 2.00
CA GLU A 22 -3.60 -5.08 1.82
C GLU A 22 -5.04 -4.60 1.57
N ASN A 23 -5.71 -5.24 0.62
CA ASN A 23 -7.13 -5.04 0.44
C ASN A 23 -7.91 -5.95 1.36
N LEU A 24 -8.45 -5.37 2.43
CA LEU A 24 -9.30 -6.11 3.38
C LEU A 24 -10.63 -6.55 2.76
N VAL A 25 -11.05 -5.94 1.65
CA VAL A 25 -12.29 -6.28 0.92
C VAL A 25 -11.95 -6.59 -0.54
N PRO A 26 -11.56 -7.85 -0.85
CA PRO A 26 -11.13 -8.22 -2.18
C PRO A 26 -12.22 -7.96 -3.23
N GLY A 27 -11.82 -7.41 -4.37
CA GLY A 27 -12.73 -7.10 -5.48
C GLY A 27 -13.45 -5.75 -5.39
N ASN A 28 -13.32 -5.01 -4.28
CA ASN A 28 -13.87 -3.66 -4.18
C ASN A 28 -12.81 -2.60 -4.51
N GLN A 29 -13.04 -1.83 -5.57
CA GLN A 29 -12.21 -0.69 -5.96
C GLN A 29 -12.91 0.60 -5.58
N VAL A 30 -12.37 1.34 -4.62
CA VAL A 30 -13.01 2.58 -4.13
C VAL A 30 -12.70 3.75 -5.06
N TYR A 31 -11.44 3.89 -5.49
CA TYR A 31 -10.96 5.01 -6.31
C TYR A 31 -10.38 4.57 -7.65
N LYS A 32 -10.73 3.36 -8.13
CA LYS A 32 -10.12 2.72 -9.31
C LYS A 32 -8.59 2.57 -9.17
N GLU A 33 -8.12 2.40 -7.93
CA GLU A 33 -6.72 2.06 -7.69
C GLU A 33 -6.37 0.71 -8.33
N LYS A 34 -5.12 0.59 -8.80
CA LYS A 34 -4.63 -0.65 -9.42
C LYS A 34 -4.52 -1.73 -8.33
N LEU A 35 -5.26 -2.82 -8.51
CA LEU A 35 -5.21 -4.00 -7.65
C LEU A 35 -4.16 -4.98 -8.17
N ILE A 36 -3.33 -5.50 -7.28
CA ILE A 36 -2.32 -6.50 -7.60
C ILE A 36 -2.54 -7.72 -6.70
N ILE A 37 -2.68 -8.89 -7.30
CA ILE A 37 -2.76 -10.14 -6.55
C ILE A 37 -1.36 -10.72 -6.45
N LYS A 38 -0.85 -10.90 -5.23
CA LYS A 38 0.46 -11.51 -4.97
C LYS A 38 0.30 -12.61 -3.93
N LYS A 39 0.68 -13.84 -4.29
CA LYS A 39 0.55 -15.04 -3.43
C LYS A 39 -0.88 -15.26 -2.91
N GLY A 40 -1.90 -14.91 -3.69
CA GLY A 40 -3.31 -15.05 -3.30
C GLY A 40 -3.87 -13.93 -2.42
N VAL A 41 -3.05 -12.95 -2.04
CA VAL A 41 -3.49 -11.74 -1.32
C VAL A 41 -3.64 -10.58 -2.31
N GLU A 42 -4.73 -9.84 -2.22
CA GLU A 42 -4.98 -8.66 -3.04
C GLU A 42 -4.40 -7.41 -2.36
N PHE A 43 -3.58 -6.68 -3.09
CA PHE A 43 -2.97 -5.44 -2.66
C PHE A 43 -3.50 -4.28 -3.49
N ARG A 44 -3.80 -3.17 -2.81
CA ARG A 44 -4.14 -1.88 -3.42
C ARG A 44 -2.89 -1.05 -3.57
N LEU A 45 -2.56 -0.66 -4.80
CA LEU A 45 -1.49 0.31 -5.03
C LEU A 45 -1.93 1.70 -4.55
N TRP A 46 -1.08 2.34 -3.76
CA TRP A 46 -1.23 3.75 -3.40
C TRP A 46 -0.48 4.63 -4.39
N ASP A 47 -1.24 5.52 -5.01
CA ASP A 47 -0.70 6.55 -5.89
C ASP A 47 -0.21 7.75 -5.04
N PRO A 48 1.10 8.05 -5.01
CA PRO A 48 1.64 9.18 -4.27
C PRO A 48 1.11 10.53 -4.77
N PHE A 49 0.71 10.64 -6.04
CA PHE A 49 0.14 11.87 -6.59
C PHE A 49 -1.30 12.11 -6.10
N ARG A 50 -1.96 11.07 -5.56
CA ARG A 50 -3.33 11.14 -5.04
C ARG A 50 -3.39 11.04 -3.51
N SER A 51 -2.36 10.49 -2.86
CA SER A 51 -2.30 10.30 -1.42
C SER A 51 -1.10 11.03 -0.81
N LYS A 52 -1.38 12.06 0.00
CA LYS A 52 -0.35 12.81 0.75
C LYS A 52 0.46 11.91 1.67
N LEU A 53 -0.18 10.88 2.24
CA LEU A 53 0.48 9.92 3.11
C LEU A 53 1.42 9.02 2.31
N ALA A 54 0.99 8.52 1.14
CA ALA A 54 1.85 7.73 0.27
C ALA A 54 3.04 8.56 -0.22
N ALA A 55 2.82 9.83 -0.61
CA ALA A 55 3.90 10.74 -0.94
C ALA A 55 4.87 10.94 0.24
N ALA A 56 4.38 11.14 1.47
CA ALA A 56 5.23 11.29 2.64
C ALA A 56 6.12 10.04 2.87
N ILE A 57 5.55 8.84 2.78
CA ILE A 57 6.31 7.59 2.90
C ILE A 57 7.36 7.47 1.79
N MET A 58 7.02 7.80 0.54
CA MET A 58 7.99 7.82 -0.56
C MET A 58 9.11 8.83 -0.37
N ASN A 59 8.85 9.93 0.35
CA ASN A 59 9.85 10.93 0.70
C ASN A 59 10.62 10.60 1.99
N GLY A 60 10.47 9.38 2.54
CA GLY A 60 11.22 8.92 3.69
C GLY A 60 10.60 9.26 5.04
N LEU A 61 9.26 9.28 5.14
CA LEU A 61 8.57 9.40 6.43
C LEU A 61 9.10 8.36 7.44
N GLU A 62 9.78 8.83 8.47
CA GLU A 62 10.42 7.98 9.48
C GLU A 62 9.42 7.45 10.52
N ASN A 63 8.41 8.25 10.86
CA ASN A 63 7.43 7.92 11.88
C ASN A 63 6.04 7.83 11.24
N PHE A 64 5.54 6.60 11.09
CA PHE A 64 4.20 6.35 10.59
C PHE A 64 3.19 6.57 11.72
N PRO A 65 2.27 7.55 11.61
CA PRO A 65 1.45 8.01 12.73
C PRO A 65 0.31 7.05 13.10
N PHE A 66 0.07 6.02 12.29
CA PHE A 66 -0.99 5.03 12.52
C PHE A 66 -0.35 3.69 12.86
N LYS A 67 -0.65 3.15 14.04
CA LYS A 67 -0.32 1.77 14.38
C LYS A 67 -1.63 1.00 14.48
N ASN A 68 -1.68 -0.17 13.84
CA ASN A 68 -2.78 -1.12 14.01
C ASN A 68 -2.55 -1.96 15.27
#